data_AF-A0A1G3YJB7-F1
#
_entry.id   AF-A0A1G3YJB7-F1
#
_cell.length_a   1.000
_cell.length_b   1.000
_cell.length_c   1.000
_cell.angle_alpha   90.00
_cell.angle_beta   90.00
_cell.angle_gamma   90.00
#
_symmetry.space_group_name_H-M   'P 1'
#
loop_
_entity.id
_entity.type
_entity.pdbx_description
1 polymer ?
#
loop_
_entity_poly.entity_id
_entity_poly.type
_entity_poly.pdbx_seq_one_letter_code
_entity_poly.pdbx_strand_id
1 'polypeptide(L)'
;MDSLVLDENGKVYLPDPAAVPRREKEDAMGAYLMMFGTWAIGLPLPIFSIIAAAVYHGINKNKSRFVAFHSFQSMITEIVISTLNSVFIVYLILEFIGGAKFGPFFWAFLIFAGIWNLLYLVYSIVGAVRAYHGRLFYFPFFGRFCYDIYYGARALEREKHRVMAESHKNEPPRGY
;
A
#
# COMPACT_ATOMS: atom_id res chain seq x y z
N MET A 1 -4.37 -10.05 13.00
CA MET A 1 -3.03 -9.55 12.65
C MET A 1 -2.04 -10.08 13.66
N ASP A 2 -1.01 -10.76 13.18
CA ASP A 2 -0.08 -11.54 13.99
C ASP A 2 0.76 -10.66 14.92
N SER A 3 1.20 -11.23 16.05
CA SER A 3 2.00 -10.51 17.02
C SER A 3 3.44 -10.29 16.53
N LEU A 4 4.05 -9.17 16.91
CA LEU A 4 5.47 -8.95 16.64
C LEU A 4 6.30 -9.91 17.49
N VAL A 5 7.20 -10.62 16.81
CA VAL A 5 8.21 -11.46 17.45
C VAL A 5 9.47 -10.62 17.58
N LEU A 6 10.12 -10.68 18.75
CA LEU A 6 11.41 -10.04 18.98
C LEU A 6 12.52 -11.09 18.90
N ASP A 7 13.66 -10.72 18.34
CA ASP A 7 14.88 -11.53 18.38
C ASP A 7 15.55 -11.46 19.76
N GLU A 8 16.63 -12.23 19.93
CA GLU A 8 17.44 -12.27 21.16
C GLU A 8 18.02 -10.91 21.57
N ASN A 9 18.10 -9.96 20.64
CA ASN A 9 18.60 -8.60 20.85
C ASN A 9 17.47 -7.57 21.07
N GLY A 10 16.21 -8.03 21.16
CA GLY A 10 15.04 -7.19 21.34
C GLY A 10 14.61 -6.40 20.09
N LYS A 11 15.13 -6.75 18.90
CA LYS A 11 14.71 -6.16 17.62
C LYS A 11 13.53 -6.93 17.04
N VAL A 12 12.71 -6.25 16.25
CA VAL A 12 11.59 -6.90 15.56
C VAL A 12 12.12 -7.91 14.54
N TYR A 13 11.75 -9.17 14.75
CA TYR A 13 12.01 -10.25 13.82
C TYR A 13 11.11 -10.12 12.59
N LEU A 14 11.72 -10.10 11.41
CA LEU A 14 11.00 -10.05 10.14
C LEU A 14 10.65 -11.47 9.69
N PRO A 15 9.48 -11.67 9.06
CA PRO A 15 9.05 -13.00 8.65
C PRO A 15 10.08 -13.62 7.68
N ASP A 16 10.46 -14.87 7.95
CA ASP A 16 11.26 -15.66 7.02
C ASP A 16 10.44 -15.88 5.72
N PRO A 17 10.96 -15.51 4.54
CA PRO A 17 10.27 -15.71 3.27
C PRO A 17 9.76 -17.14 3.03
N ALA A 18 10.47 -18.16 3.52
CA ALA A 18 10.04 -19.55 3.40
C ALA A 18 8.84 -19.87 4.28
N ALA A 19 8.74 -19.23 5.46
CA ALA A 19 7.69 -19.44 6.45
C ALA A 19 6.37 -18.73 6.12
N VAL A 20 6.37 -17.71 5.24
CA VAL A 20 5.14 -17.00 4.86
C VAL A 20 4.20 -17.96 4.10
N PRO A 21 2.94 -18.13 4.53
CA PRO A 21 1.97 -18.99 3.85
C PRO A 21 1.75 -18.57 2.39
N ARG A 22 1.52 -19.55 1.51
CA ARG A 22 1.26 -19.30 0.08
C ARG A 22 0.10 -18.32 -0.14
N ARG A 23 -0.97 -18.44 0.65
CA ARG A 23 -2.13 -17.55 0.51
C ARG A 23 -1.78 -16.09 0.80
N GLU A 24 -0.94 -15.84 1.80
CA GLU A 24 -0.49 -14.49 2.13
C GLU A 24 0.45 -13.92 1.07
N LYS A 25 1.31 -14.76 0.48
CA LYS A 25 2.13 -14.38 -0.68
C LYS A 25 1.25 -13.94 -1.86
N GLU A 26 0.19 -14.69 -2.15
CA GLU A 26 -0.76 -14.38 -3.22
C GLU A 26 -1.57 -13.11 -2.92
N ASP A 27 -2.05 -12.91 -1.69
CA ASP A 27 -2.77 -11.70 -1.29
C ASP A 27 -1.85 -10.46 -1.27
N ALA A 28 -0.58 -10.59 -0.85
CA ALA A 28 0.38 -9.50 -0.88
C ALA A 28 0.80 -9.12 -2.32
N MET A 29 1.01 -10.13 -3.17
CA MET A 29 1.25 -9.94 -4.61
C MET A 29 0.06 -9.25 -5.28
N GLY A 30 -1.16 -9.71 -4.98
CA GLY A 30 -2.40 -9.17 -5.54
C GLY A 30 -2.57 -7.68 -5.29
N ALA A 31 -2.09 -7.16 -4.15
CA ALA A 31 -2.13 -5.73 -3.86
C ALA A 31 -1.41 -4.86 -4.91
N TYR A 32 -0.29 -5.34 -5.45
CA TYR A 32 0.46 -4.62 -6.50
C TYR A 32 -0.13 -4.82 -7.89
N LEU A 33 -0.77 -5.96 -8.13
CA LEU A 33 -1.40 -6.26 -9.41
C LEU A 33 -2.77 -5.60 -9.58
N MET A 34 -3.36 -5.12 -8.50
CA MET A 34 -4.70 -4.55 -8.51
C MET A 34 -4.81 -3.30 -9.43
N MET A 35 -3.72 -2.57 -9.68
CA MET A 35 -3.71 -1.49 -10.68
C MET A 35 -4.12 -1.97 -12.09
N PHE A 36 -3.83 -3.22 -12.44
CA PHE A 36 -4.22 -3.78 -13.74
C PHE A 36 -5.72 -4.08 -13.78
N GLY A 37 -6.30 -4.43 -12.62
CA GLY A 37 -7.73 -4.68 -12.50
C GLY A 37 -8.57 -3.44 -12.79
N THR A 38 -8.15 -2.26 -12.30
CA THR A 38 -8.86 -0.99 -12.56
C THR A 38 -8.75 -0.54 -14.01
N TRP A 39 -7.64 -0.83 -14.68
CA TRP A 39 -7.49 -0.62 -16.13
C TRP A 39 -8.39 -1.57 -16.93
N ALA A 40 -8.46 -2.84 -16.55
CA ALA A 40 -9.24 -3.86 -17.25
C ALA A 40 -10.75 -3.60 -17.23
N ILE A 41 -11.28 -2.99 -16.16
CA ILE A 41 -12.70 -2.60 -16.05
C ILE A 41 -13.01 -1.26 -16.73
N GLY A 42 -12.04 -0.64 -17.42
CA GLY A 42 -12.26 0.59 -18.17
C GLY A 42 -12.55 1.80 -17.29
N LEU A 43 -12.06 1.82 -16.05
CA LEU A 43 -12.15 2.96 -15.14
C LEU A 43 -10.80 3.70 -15.05
N PRO A 44 -10.34 4.40 -16.10
CA PRO A 44 -9.06 5.12 -16.07
C PRO A 44 -9.11 6.39 -15.20
N LEU A 45 -10.23 6.65 -14.50
CA LEU A 45 -10.32 7.80 -13.61
C LEU A 45 -9.55 7.52 -12.32
N PRO A 46 -8.54 8.34 -11.98
CA PRO A 46 -7.61 8.02 -10.90
C PRO A 46 -8.28 7.80 -9.54
N ILE A 47 -9.41 8.46 -9.28
CA ILE A 47 -10.21 8.32 -8.06
C ILE A 47 -10.61 6.85 -7.82
N PHE A 48 -10.99 6.10 -8.86
CA PHE A 48 -11.37 4.70 -8.71
C PHE A 48 -10.19 3.81 -8.33
N SER A 49 -8.98 4.12 -8.80
CA SER A 49 -7.78 3.39 -8.39
C SER A 49 -7.50 3.53 -6.90
N ILE A 50 -7.62 4.73 -6.34
CA ILE A 50 -7.46 4.94 -4.90
C ILE A 50 -8.51 4.17 -4.11
N ILE A 51 -9.79 4.23 -4.53
CA ILE A 51 -10.88 3.50 -3.86
C ILE A 51 -10.61 2.00 -3.88
N ALA A 52 -10.24 1.44 -5.03
CA ALA A 52 -9.90 0.03 -5.16
C ALA A 52 -8.77 -0.35 -4.20
N ALA A 53 -7.70 0.46 -4.14
CA ALA A 53 -6.55 0.19 -3.27
C ALA A 53 -6.90 0.28 -1.79
N ALA A 54 -7.72 1.26 -1.41
CA ALA A 54 -8.21 1.41 -0.05
C ALA A 54 -9.10 0.24 0.38
N VAL A 55 -10.02 -0.20 -0.48
CA VAL A 55 -10.87 -1.37 -0.23
C VAL A 55 -10.03 -2.64 -0.12
N TYR A 56 -9.09 -2.85 -1.04
CA TYR A 56 -8.20 -4.00 -1.03
C TYR A 56 -7.36 -4.06 0.24
N HIS A 57 -6.75 -2.94 0.64
CA HIS A 57 -6.04 -2.85 1.90
C HIS A 57 -6.98 -3.11 3.09
N GLY A 58 -8.16 -2.49 3.12
CA GLY A 58 -9.15 -2.66 4.19
C GLY A 58 -9.55 -4.12 4.43
N ILE A 59 -9.76 -4.88 3.35
CA ILE A 59 -10.13 -6.31 3.41
C ILE A 59 -8.94 -7.18 3.85
N ASN A 60 -7.72 -6.86 3.40
CA ASN A 60 -6.56 -7.73 3.56
C ASN A 60 -5.66 -7.40 4.76
N LYS A 61 -5.74 -6.18 5.33
CA LYS A 61 -4.83 -5.71 6.39
C LYS A 61 -4.86 -6.53 7.68
N ASN A 62 -5.95 -7.25 7.94
CA ASN A 62 -6.12 -8.02 9.17
C ASN A 62 -5.58 -9.45 9.07
N LYS A 63 -5.30 -9.94 7.84
CA LYS A 63 -4.87 -11.31 7.56
C LYS A 63 -3.50 -11.61 8.16
N SER A 64 -2.50 -10.79 7.83
CA SER A 64 -1.17 -10.85 8.44
C SER A 64 -0.46 -9.51 8.33
N ARG A 65 0.60 -9.30 9.13
CA ARG A 65 1.44 -8.08 9.02
C ARG A 65 2.15 -7.99 7.67
N PHE A 66 2.50 -9.13 7.07
CA PHE A 66 3.13 -9.20 5.75
C PHE A 66 2.19 -8.67 4.67
N VAL A 67 0.95 -9.16 4.65
CA VAL A 67 -0.08 -8.68 3.71
C VAL A 67 -0.43 -7.22 3.99
N ALA A 68 -0.53 -6.82 5.25
CA ALA A 68 -0.83 -5.43 5.63
C ALA A 68 0.25 -4.46 5.14
N PHE A 69 1.53 -4.81 5.28
CA PHE A 69 2.66 -4.01 4.79
C PHE A 69 2.60 -3.82 3.26
N HIS A 70 2.49 -4.91 2.50
CA HIS A 70 2.50 -4.83 1.03
C HIS A 70 1.25 -4.13 0.48
N SER A 71 0.08 -4.41 1.06
CA SER A 71 -1.17 -3.74 0.66
C SER A 71 -1.19 -2.26 1.01
N PHE A 72 -0.67 -1.87 2.17
CA PHE A 72 -0.56 -0.46 2.53
C PHE A 72 0.47 0.26 1.65
N GLN A 73 1.63 -0.37 1.37
CA GLN A 73 2.64 0.17 0.46
C GLN A 73 2.04 0.43 -0.92
N SER A 74 1.35 -0.55 -1.49
CA SER A 74 0.65 -0.39 -2.78
C SER A 74 -0.33 0.79 -2.72
N MET A 75 -1.20 0.82 -1.71
CA MET A 75 -2.22 1.86 -1.54
C MET A 75 -1.63 3.27 -1.44
N ILE A 76 -0.58 3.50 -0.66
CA ILE A 76 -0.01 4.84 -0.54
C ILE A 76 0.70 5.29 -1.82
N THR A 77 1.36 4.39 -2.55
CA THR A 77 1.89 4.75 -3.88
C THR A 77 0.76 5.06 -4.86
N GLU A 78 -0.33 4.31 -4.83
CA GLU A 78 -1.48 4.54 -5.68
C GLU A 78 -2.08 5.93 -5.41
N ILE A 79 -2.17 6.38 -4.15
CA ILE A 79 -2.60 7.74 -3.81
C ILE A 79 -1.73 8.80 -4.49
N VAL A 80 -0.40 8.63 -4.46
CA VAL A 80 0.53 9.59 -5.05
C VAL A 80 0.43 9.62 -6.57
N ILE A 81 0.45 8.45 -7.22
CA ILE A 81 0.35 8.33 -8.68
C ILE A 81 -1.02 8.78 -9.17
N SER A 82 -2.09 8.41 -8.48
CA SER A 82 -3.43 8.86 -8.81
C SER A 82 -3.59 10.37 -8.65
N THR A 83 -2.96 10.99 -7.66
CA THR A 83 -3.00 12.45 -7.52
C THR A 83 -2.32 13.14 -8.70
N LEU A 84 -1.14 12.66 -9.10
CA LEU A 84 -0.44 13.15 -10.29
C LEU A 84 -1.30 13.00 -11.56
N ASN A 85 -1.92 11.84 -11.74
CA ASN A 85 -2.80 11.57 -12.88
C ASN A 85 -4.06 12.43 -12.86
N SER A 86 -4.65 12.68 -11.68
CA SER A 86 -5.81 13.57 -11.53
C SER A 86 -5.49 15.00 -11.94
N VAL A 87 -4.34 15.53 -11.49
CA VAL A 87 -3.88 16.86 -11.89
C VAL A 87 -3.68 16.93 -13.40
N PHE A 88 -3.08 15.90 -14.00
CA PHE A 88 -2.91 15.84 -15.45
C PHE A 88 -4.25 15.84 -16.19
N ILE A 89 -5.23 15.05 -15.74
CA ILE A 89 -6.57 14.97 -16.37
C ILE A 89 -7.30 16.31 -16.26
N VAL A 90 -7.25 16.97 -15.09
CA VAL A 90 -7.84 18.31 -14.94
C VAL A 90 -7.18 19.28 -15.90
N TYR A 91 -5.85 19.27 -15.99
CA TYR A 91 -5.13 20.13 -16.92
C TYR A 91 -5.51 19.84 -18.38
N LEU A 92 -5.60 18.56 -18.76
CA LEU A 92 -6.05 18.12 -20.08
C LEU A 92 -7.46 18.64 -20.41
N ILE A 93 -8.41 18.54 -19.47
CA ILE A 93 -9.78 19.03 -19.64
C ILE A 93 -9.79 20.56 -19.86
N LEU A 94 -9.01 21.31 -19.07
CA LEU A 94 -8.92 22.76 -19.21
C LEU A 94 -8.35 23.18 -20.57
N GLU A 95 -7.33 22.47 -21.07
CA GLU A 95 -6.81 22.69 -22.42
C GLU A 95 -7.87 22.44 -23.50
N PHE A 96 -8.67 21.37 -23.39
CA PHE A 96 -9.77 21.12 -24.32
C PHE A 96 -10.85 22.19 -24.28
N ILE A 97 -11.27 22.62 -23.09
CA ILE A 97 -12.25 23.71 -22.92
C ILE A 97 -11.69 25.03 -23.51
N GLY A 98 -10.38 25.25 -23.37
CA GLY A 98 -9.67 26.41 -23.91
C GLY A 98 -9.39 26.38 -25.42
N GLY A 99 -9.89 25.37 -26.15
CA GLY A 99 -9.68 25.23 -27.60
C GLY A 99 -8.46 24.39 -28.00
N ALA A 100 -8.04 23.48 -27.15
CA ALA A 100 -7.00 22.46 -27.38
C ALA A 100 -5.62 23.03 -27.80
N LYS A 101 -5.13 24.03 -27.06
CA LYS A 101 -3.84 24.68 -27.32
C LYS A 101 -2.72 24.07 -26.48
N PHE A 102 -2.29 22.86 -26.85
CA PHE A 102 -1.23 22.14 -26.13
C PHE A 102 0.14 22.83 -26.26
N GLY A 103 0.51 23.63 -25.26
CA GLY A 103 1.81 24.28 -25.18
C GLY A 103 2.96 23.37 -24.74
N PRO A 104 4.20 23.86 -24.71
CA PRO A 104 5.37 23.08 -24.27
C PRO A 104 5.24 22.52 -22.84
N PHE A 105 4.60 23.28 -21.94
CA PHE A 105 4.39 22.85 -20.56
C PHE A 105 3.47 21.62 -20.46
N PHE A 106 2.44 21.54 -21.29
CA PHE A 106 1.57 20.37 -21.38
C PHE A 106 2.36 19.11 -21.72
N TRP A 107 3.20 19.16 -22.76
CA TRP A 107 4.01 18.02 -23.18
C TRP A 107 5.05 17.63 -22.13
N ALA A 108 5.69 18.61 -21.48
CA ALA A 108 6.61 18.35 -20.38
C ALA A 108 5.90 17.63 -19.21
N PHE A 109 4.70 18.08 -18.84
CA PHE A 109 3.90 17.45 -17.79
C PHE A 109 3.44 16.04 -18.20
N LEU A 110 2.99 15.84 -19.44
CA LEU A 110 2.59 14.53 -19.95
C LEU A 110 3.75 13.53 -19.88
N ILE A 111 4.95 13.93 -20.32
CA ILE A 111 6.15 13.09 -20.25
C ILE A 111 6.52 12.80 -18.79
N PHE A 112 6.48 13.82 -17.92
CA PHE A 112 6.74 13.66 -16.50
C PHE A 112 5.77 12.67 -15.83
N ALA A 113 4.46 12.82 -16.08
CA ALA A 113 3.44 11.89 -15.60
C ALA A 113 3.65 10.48 -16.17
N GLY A 114 3.98 10.37 -17.46
CA GLY A 114 4.29 9.10 -18.11
C GLY A 114 5.48 8.37 -17.47
N ILE A 115 6.56 9.07 -17.16
CA ILE A 115 7.73 8.51 -16.48
C ILE A 115 7.35 8.00 -15.08
N TRP A 116 6.58 8.76 -14.31
CA TRP A 116 6.14 8.33 -12.98
C TRP A 116 5.22 7.11 -13.00
N ASN A 117 4.30 7.04 -13.96
CA ASN A 117 3.47 5.84 -14.15
C ASN A 117 4.31 4.63 -14.56
N LEU A 118 5.31 4.81 -15.43
CA LEU A 118 6.21 3.73 -15.83
C LEU A 118 7.06 3.23 -14.65
N LEU A 119 7.61 4.14 -13.85
CA LEU A 119 8.33 3.78 -12.63
C LEU A 119 7.43 3.00 -11.67
N TYR A 120 6.21 3.49 -11.45
CA TYR A 120 5.23 2.81 -10.60
C TYR A 120 4.90 1.40 -11.09
N LEU A 121 4.68 1.24 -12.40
CA LEU A 121 4.46 -0.05 -13.04
C LEU A 121 5.63 -1.02 -12.77
N VAL A 122 6.86 -0.58 -13.02
CA VAL A 122 8.07 -1.40 -12.82
C VAL A 122 8.21 -1.80 -11.35
N TYR A 123 8.13 -0.83 -10.43
CA TYR A 123 8.26 -1.12 -8.99
C TYR A 123 7.16 -2.05 -8.49
N SER A 124 5.96 -1.95 -9.02
CA SER A 124 4.84 -2.81 -8.63
C SER A 124 4.96 -4.21 -9.19
N ILE A 125 5.47 -4.40 -10.41
CA ILE A 125 5.81 -5.73 -10.91
C ILE A 125 6.91 -6.37 -10.04
N VAL A 126 7.97 -5.63 -9.74
CA VAL A 126 9.05 -6.13 -8.87
C VAL A 126 8.54 -6.43 -7.46
N GLY A 127 7.67 -5.57 -6.92
CA GLY A 127 7.02 -5.76 -5.63
C GLY A 127 6.13 -6.99 -5.59
N ALA A 128 5.33 -7.21 -6.64
CA ALA A 128 4.50 -8.39 -6.81
C ALA A 128 5.34 -9.67 -6.81
N VAL A 129 6.42 -9.72 -7.61
CA VAL A 129 7.32 -10.87 -7.69
C VAL A 129 8.00 -11.14 -6.35
N ARG A 130 8.48 -10.10 -5.65
CA ARG A 130 9.11 -10.28 -4.33
C ARG A 130 8.10 -10.73 -3.27
N ALA A 131 6.89 -10.18 -3.28
CA ALA A 131 5.81 -10.59 -2.38
C ALA A 131 5.39 -12.05 -2.61
N TYR A 132 5.34 -12.49 -3.87
CA TYR A 132 5.09 -13.88 -4.23
C TYR A 132 6.14 -14.84 -3.64
N HIS A 133 7.39 -14.39 -3.56
CA HIS A 133 8.47 -15.12 -2.90
C HIS A 133 8.55 -14.91 -1.38
N GLY A 134 7.58 -14.23 -0.75
CA GLY A 134 7.54 -13.98 0.70
C GLY A 134 8.53 -12.92 1.18
N ARG A 135 9.14 -12.14 0.28
CA ARG A 135 10.17 -11.16 0.62
C ARG A 135 9.56 -9.78 0.78
N LEU A 136 9.90 -9.11 1.88
CA LEU A 136 9.63 -7.69 2.05
C LEU A 136 10.41 -6.90 0.99
N PHE A 137 9.71 -5.98 0.32
CA PHE A 137 10.29 -5.11 -0.69
C PHE A 137 9.89 -3.67 -0.43
N TYR A 138 10.90 -2.83 -0.33
CA TYR A 138 10.77 -1.44 0.05
C TYR A 138 10.78 -0.59 -1.20
N PHE A 139 9.67 0.06 -1.49
CA PHE A 139 9.68 1.10 -2.50
C PHE A 139 10.52 2.30 -2.03
N PRO A 140 11.19 3.02 -2.94
CA PRO A 140 11.84 4.28 -2.59
C PRO A 140 10.87 5.20 -1.85
N PHE A 141 11.33 5.79 -0.74
CA PHE A 141 10.57 6.66 0.17
C PHE A 141 9.43 5.97 0.95
N PHE A 142 8.55 5.23 0.28
CA PHE A 142 7.35 4.63 0.87
C PHE A 142 7.63 3.38 1.69
N GLY A 143 8.62 2.57 1.31
CA GLY A 143 8.89 1.31 1.99
C GLY A 143 9.32 1.49 3.44
N ARG A 144 10.15 2.49 3.73
CA ARG A 144 10.56 2.78 5.11
C ARG A 144 9.38 3.29 5.95
N PHE A 145 8.53 4.12 5.36
CA PHE A 145 7.32 4.59 6.02
C PHE A 145 6.36 3.43 6.36
N CYS A 146 6.09 2.52 5.42
CA CYS A 146 5.29 1.32 5.68
C CYS A 146 5.92 0.42 6.74
N TYR A 147 7.24 0.29 6.71
CA TYR A 147 7.96 -0.50 7.69
C TYR A 147 7.76 0.06 9.09
N ASP A 148 7.91 1.36 9.29
CA ASP A 148 7.73 1.98 10.60
C ASP A 148 6.29 1.81 11.13
N ILE A 149 5.31 1.66 10.23
CA ILE A 149 3.91 1.39 10.58
C ILE A 149 3.69 -0.07 11.01
N TYR A 150 4.26 -1.05 10.31
CA TYR A 150 3.94 -2.46 10.52
C TYR A 150 5.00 -3.27 11.27
N TYR A 151 6.26 -2.85 11.26
CA TYR A 151 7.41 -3.55 11.83
C TYR A 151 8.36 -2.65 12.65
N GLY A 152 8.17 -1.33 12.63
CA GLY A 152 9.03 -0.41 13.40
C GLY A 152 8.66 -0.28 14.88
N ALA A 153 9.41 0.57 15.59
CA ALA A 153 9.21 0.82 17.03
C ALA A 153 7.77 1.25 17.37
N ARG A 154 7.15 2.10 16.53
CA ARG A 154 5.76 2.52 16.69
C ARG A 154 4.77 1.35 16.61
N ALA A 155 5.08 0.34 15.78
CA ALA A 155 4.25 -0.85 15.66
C ALA A 155 4.31 -1.69 16.94
N LEU A 156 5.48 -1.79 17.55
CA LEU A 156 5.71 -2.46 18.83
C LEU A 156 5.01 -1.74 19.99
N GLU A 157 5.12 -0.42 20.07
CA GLU A 157 4.41 0.39 21.06
C GLU A 157 2.89 0.20 20.95
N ARG A 158 2.32 0.31 19.75
CA ARG A 158 0.89 0.06 19.52
C ARG A 158 0.45 -1.32 19.98
N GLU A 159 1.28 -2.33 19.75
CA GLU A 159 0.98 -3.69 20.20
C GLU A 159 1.04 -3.81 21.73
N LYS A 160 2.06 -3.25 22.38
CA LYS A 160 2.14 -3.19 23.85
C LYS A 160 0.92 -2.50 24.45
N HIS A 161 0.54 -1.34 23.91
CA HIS A 161 -0.66 -0.62 24.35
C HIS A 161 -1.93 -1.46 24.14
N ARG A 162 -2.05 -2.20 23.03
CA ARG A 162 -3.20 -3.09 22.77
C ARG A 162 -3.28 -4.22 23.80
N VAL A 163 -2.16 -4.90 24.06
CA VAL A 163 -2.09 -5.99 25.05
C VAL A 163 -2.42 -5.48 26.45
N MET A 164 -1.90 -4.30 26.83
CA MET A 164 -2.23 -3.67 28.12
C MET A 164 -3.71 -3.30 28.22
N ALA A 165 -4.30 -2.74 27.15
CA ALA A 165 -5.72 -2.41 27.12
C ALA A 165 -6.62 -3.65 27.19
N GLU A 166 -6.26 -4.74 26.50
CA GLU A 166 -6.98 -6.02 26.56
C GLU A 166 -6.86 -6.71 27.94
N SER A 167 -5.79 -6.42 28.70
CA SER A 167 -5.63 -6.92 30.07
C SER A 167 -6.62 -6.32 31.07
N HIS A 168 -7.13 -5.11 30.78
CA HIS A 168 -8.26 -4.52 31.50
C HIS A 168 -9.57 -5.17 31.04
N LYS A 169 -9.81 -6.43 31.42
CA LYS A 169 -11.10 -7.08 31.21
C LYS A 169 -12.18 -6.37 32.03
N ASN A 170 -13.32 -6.11 31.40
CA ASN A 170 -14.53 -5.74 32.13
C ASN A 170 -14.91 -6.88 33.08
N GLU A 171 -14.95 -6.59 34.38
CA GLU A 171 -15.54 -7.52 35.34
C GLU A 171 -17.08 -7.43 35.25
N PRO A 172 -17.81 -8.54 35.42
CA PRO A 172 -19.25 -8.45 35.61
C PRO A 172 -19.55 -7.54 36.82
N PRO A 173 -20.66 -6.78 36.81
CA PRO A 173 -21.03 -5.95 37.95
C PRO A 173 -21.07 -6.80 39.22
N ARG A 174 -20.26 -6.41 40.21
CA ARG A 174 -20.17 -7.10 41.50
C ARG A 174 -21.45 -6.77 42.29
N GLY A 175 -22.48 -7.60 42.13
CA GLY A 175 -23.71 -7.50 42.90
C GLY A 175 -24.94 -7.94 42.11
N TYR A 176 -25.36 -9.18 42.33
CA TYR A 176 -26.76 -9.61 42.31
C TYR A 176 -27.04 -10.27 43.66
#